data_AF-A0A316UMP4-F1
#
_entry.id   AF-A0A316UMP4-F1
#
_cell.length_a   1.000
_cell.length_b   1.000
_cell.length_c   1.000
_cell.angle_alpha   90.00
_cell.angle_beta   90.00
_cell.angle_gamma   90.00
#
_symmetry.space_group_name_H-M   'P 1'
#
loop_
_entity.id
_entity.type
_entity.pdbx_description
1 polymer ?
#
loop_
_entity_poly.entity_id
_entity_poly.type
_entity_poly.pdbx_seq_one_letter_code
_entity_poly.pdbx_strand_id
1 'polypeptide(L)'
;MHFILPALLLLLPLTRPTATALAVHSVCSWTGPGTNPGAFQWKYICSGKKVDKDEYGITAEYICTWPVDGSESKVADFGYQAAGIIEFITPCGGDGWTEACGYRYYGLCLGPRNATTGAYDGWRQPACFYLYEYDDCEWPTYINHSEKPDKVDIWRAPYPYVPPP
;
A
#
# COMPACT_ATOMS: atom_id res chain seq x y z
N MET A 1 -40.35 55.14 32.34
CA MET A 1 -40.35 53.70 32.68
C MET A 1 -39.75 52.95 31.50
N HIS A 2 -38.50 52.50 31.62
CA HIS A 2 -37.81 51.76 30.56
C HIS A 2 -37.94 50.26 30.84
N PHE A 3 -38.58 49.53 29.92
CA PHE A 3 -38.65 48.07 29.96
C PHE A 3 -37.35 47.50 29.36
N ILE A 4 -36.60 46.76 30.18
CA ILE A 4 -35.46 45.95 29.75
C ILE A 4 -36.02 44.61 29.27
N LEU A 5 -36.02 44.36 27.96
CA LEU A 5 -36.21 43.00 27.43
C LEU A 5 -34.91 42.20 27.62
N PRO A 6 -34.92 41.03 28.27
CA PRO A 6 -33.75 40.17 28.29
C PRO A 6 -33.66 39.47 26.94
N ALA A 7 -32.59 39.76 26.20
CA ALA A 7 -32.21 39.02 25.01
C ALA A 7 -31.75 37.61 25.44
N LEU A 8 -32.69 36.67 25.47
CA LEU A 8 -32.41 35.25 25.63
C LEU A 8 -31.81 34.74 24.31
N LEU A 9 -30.49 34.94 24.14
CA LEU A 9 -29.73 34.28 23.08
C LEU A 9 -29.84 32.77 23.29
N LEU A 10 -30.64 32.12 22.44
CA LEU A 10 -30.60 30.67 22.27
C LEU A 10 -29.18 30.28 21.83
N LEU A 11 -28.40 29.74 22.76
CA LEU A 11 -27.23 28.91 22.48
C LEU A 11 -27.74 27.62 21.81
N LEU A 12 -27.91 27.63 20.48
CA LEU A 12 -27.94 26.39 19.72
C LEU A 12 -26.52 25.79 19.80
N PRO A 13 -26.31 24.63 20.47
CA PRO A 13 -25.04 23.95 20.34
C PRO A 13 -24.90 23.54 18.87
N LEU A 14 -23.92 24.10 18.15
CA LEU A 14 -23.47 23.55 16.89
C LEU A 14 -22.89 22.15 17.19
N THR A 15 -23.76 21.15 17.29
CA THR A 15 -23.37 19.75 17.17
C THR A 15 -23.02 19.55 15.70
N ARG A 16 -21.81 19.97 15.30
CA ARG A 16 -21.26 19.56 14.00
C ARG A 16 -21.20 18.04 14.06
N PRO A 17 -21.93 17.31 13.18
CA PRO A 17 -21.74 15.88 13.09
C PRO A 17 -20.28 15.69 12.70
N THR A 18 -19.49 15.16 13.64
CA THR A 18 -18.18 14.61 13.33
C THR A 18 -18.47 13.39 12.49
N ALA A 19 -18.54 13.58 11.17
CA ALA A 19 -18.52 12.49 10.23
C ALA A 19 -17.20 11.77 10.50
N THR A 20 -17.28 10.65 11.21
CA THR A 20 -16.19 9.70 11.29
C THR A 20 -15.96 9.26 9.86
N ALA A 21 -14.91 9.78 9.22
CA ALA A 21 -14.48 9.30 7.93
C ALA A 21 -14.17 7.82 8.10
N LEU A 22 -15.08 6.97 7.65
CA LEU A 22 -14.84 5.55 7.56
C LEU A 22 -13.79 5.40 6.46
N ALA A 23 -12.52 5.25 6.85
CA ALA A 23 -11.48 4.86 5.91
C ALA A 23 -11.84 3.45 5.45
N VAL A 24 -12.41 3.35 4.24
CA VAL A 24 -12.66 2.07 3.59
C VAL A 24 -11.34 1.66 2.98
N HIS A 25 -10.63 0.79 3.66
CA HIS A 25 -9.41 0.24 3.13
C HIS A 25 -9.75 -0.83 2.09
N SER A 26 -9.04 -0.80 0.96
CA SER A 26 -9.28 -1.69 -0.16
C SER A 26 -8.43 -2.94 -0.04
N VAL A 27 -9.04 -4.12 -0.15
CA VAL A 27 -8.27 -5.38 -0.19
C VAL A 27 -7.68 -5.58 -1.58
N CYS A 28 -6.39 -5.90 -1.67
CA CYS A 28 -5.73 -6.20 -2.93
C CYS A 28 -6.44 -7.39 -3.60
N SER A 29 -6.95 -7.18 -4.81
CA SER A 29 -7.76 -8.18 -5.52
C SER A 29 -7.34 -8.36 -6.98
N TRP A 30 -6.67 -7.38 -7.57
CA TRP A 30 -6.24 -7.47 -8.96
C TRP A 30 -4.95 -8.29 -9.07
N THR A 31 -5.07 -9.52 -9.58
CA THR A 31 -3.95 -10.44 -9.79
C THR A 31 -3.16 -10.17 -11.08
N GLY A 32 -3.57 -9.15 -11.83
CA GLY A 32 -2.90 -8.68 -13.04
C GLY A 32 -2.48 -9.82 -13.98
N PRO A 33 -1.27 -9.76 -14.56
CA PRO A 33 -0.79 -10.78 -15.49
C PRO A 33 -0.33 -12.11 -14.84
N GLY A 34 -0.43 -12.27 -13.51
CA GLY A 34 -0.04 -13.49 -12.80
C GLY A 34 1.25 -13.34 -11.98
N THR A 35 1.92 -14.47 -11.69
CA THR A 35 3.03 -14.54 -10.71
C THR A 35 4.41 -14.26 -11.29
N ASN A 36 4.53 -13.98 -12.59
CA ASN A 36 5.80 -13.65 -13.24
C ASN A 36 5.70 -12.32 -13.99
N PRO A 37 5.75 -11.17 -13.28
CA PRO A 37 5.60 -9.86 -13.93
C PRO A 37 6.57 -9.66 -15.11
N GLY A 38 7.80 -10.17 -14.98
CA GLY A 38 8.84 -10.06 -16.02
C GLY A 38 8.46 -10.74 -17.36
N ALA A 39 7.73 -11.86 -17.33
CA ALA A 39 7.22 -12.51 -18.54
C ALA A 39 6.22 -11.64 -19.31
N PHE A 40 5.62 -10.65 -18.63
CA PHE A 40 4.67 -9.70 -19.21
C PHE A 40 5.27 -8.30 -19.38
N GLN A 41 6.60 -8.22 -19.50
CA GLN A 41 7.36 -6.99 -19.76
C GLN A 41 7.30 -5.94 -18.63
N TRP A 42 6.82 -6.31 -17.45
CA TRP A 42 6.91 -5.43 -16.28
C TRP A 42 8.38 -5.24 -15.90
N LYS A 43 8.71 -4.02 -15.48
CA LYS A 43 10.05 -3.66 -15.05
C LYS A 43 10.12 -3.77 -13.54
N TYR A 44 11.08 -4.57 -13.07
CA TYR A 44 11.45 -4.60 -11.67
C TYR A 44 12.02 -3.24 -11.28
N ILE A 45 11.56 -2.70 -10.16
CA ILE A 45 11.89 -1.36 -9.69
C ILE A 45 12.80 -1.42 -8.49
N CYS A 46 12.36 -2.08 -7.42
CA CYS A 46 13.08 -2.17 -6.15
C CYS A 46 12.62 -3.39 -5.35
N SER A 47 13.42 -3.76 -4.34
CA SER A 47 13.02 -4.69 -3.29
C SER A 47 12.97 -3.91 -1.99
N GLY A 48 11.76 -3.70 -1.48
CA GLY A 48 11.51 -3.06 -0.20
C GLY A 48 11.97 -3.98 0.91
N LYS A 49 13.08 -3.65 1.57
CA LYS A 49 13.62 -4.45 2.66
C LYS A 49 12.83 -4.18 3.93
N LYS A 50 12.53 -5.25 4.67
CA LYS A 50 11.88 -5.16 5.98
C LYS A 50 12.78 -4.45 6.99
N VAL A 51 12.18 -3.51 7.73
CA VAL A 51 12.75 -2.85 8.89
C VAL A 51 11.73 -2.98 10.03
N ASP A 52 12.02 -3.83 11.01
CA ASP A 52 11.19 -3.96 12.21
C ASP A 52 11.19 -2.64 13.01
N LYS A 53 10.03 -2.23 13.51
CA LYS A 53 9.85 -0.91 14.17
C LYS A 53 9.55 -1.00 15.67
N ASP A 54 9.44 -2.22 16.17
CA ASP A 54 9.35 -2.50 17.60
C ASP A 54 10.20 -3.72 17.97
N GLU A 55 10.47 -3.88 19.27
CA GLU A 55 11.32 -4.94 19.82
C GLU A 55 10.73 -6.35 19.66
N TYR A 56 9.42 -6.45 19.43
CA TYR A 56 8.69 -7.72 19.28
C TYR A 56 8.48 -8.08 17.80
N GLY A 57 8.87 -7.21 16.87
CA GLY A 57 8.60 -7.34 15.45
C GLY A 57 7.09 -7.42 15.13
N ILE A 58 6.23 -6.78 15.92
CA ILE A 58 4.78 -6.75 15.65
C ILE A 58 4.48 -5.84 14.46
N THR A 59 5.28 -4.79 14.31
CA THR A 59 5.20 -3.80 13.23
C THR A 59 6.51 -3.76 12.46
N ALA A 60 6.39 -3.53 11.16
CA ALA A 60 7.54 -3.36 10.27
C ALA A 60 7.20 -2.42 9.12
N GLU A 61 8.23 -1.79 8.57
CA GLU A 61 8.14 -1.03 7.32
C GLU A 61 8.94 -1.74 6.23
N TYR A 62 8.52 -1.58 4.98
CA TYR A 62 9.23 -2.07 3.80
C TYR A 62 9.81 -0.89 3.04
N ILE A 63 11.12 -0.74 3.09
CA ILE A 63 11.84 0.42 2.55
C ILE A 63 12.53 0.04 1.25
N CYS A 64 12.13 0.69 0.16
CA CYS A 64 12.81 0.59 -1.12
C CYS A 64 13.89 1.65 -1.22
N THR A 65 15.11 1.24 -1.58
CA THR A 65 16.17 2.13 -2.05
C THR A 65 16.08 2.25 -3.56
N TRP A 66 15.87 3.45 -4.07
CA TRP A 66 15.69 3.72 -5.49
C TRP A 66 17.02 3.63 -6.25
N PRO A 67 17.10 2.87 -7.36
CA PRO A 67 18.37 2.69 -8.07
C PRO A 67 18.94 3.97 -8.70
N VAL A 68 18.12 5.00 -8.92
CA VAL A 68 18.48 6.19 -9.69
C VAL A 68 19.27 7.19 -8.85
N ASP A 69 18.81 7.44 -7.63
CA ASP A 69 19.31 8.50 -6.75
C ASP A 69 19.69 7.98 -5.35
N GLY A 70 19.42 6.71 -5.06
CA GLY A 70 19.65 6.10 -3.76
C GLY A 70 18.68 6.59 -2.68
N SER A 71 17.63 7.35 -3.04
CA SER A 71 16.62 7.79 -2.08
C SER A 71 15.86 6.59 -1.54
N GLU A 72 15.29 6.74 -0.35
CA GLU A 72 14.54 5.69 0.32
C GLU A 72 13.07 6.07 0.43
N SER A 73 12.18 5.11 0.17
CA SER A 73 10.74 5.31 0.33
C SER A 73 10.09 4.08 0.95
N LYS A 74 9.15 4.32 1.87
CA LYS A 74 8.29 3.28 2.43
C LYS A 74 7.26 2.89 1.38
N VAL A 75 7.26 1.63 0.94
CA VAL A 75 6.33 1.11 -0.08
C VAL A 75 5.20 0.29 0.51
N ALA A 76 5.42 -0.25 1.71
CA ALA A 76 4.42 -0.98 2.47
C ALA A 76 4.77 -0.93 3.96
N ASP A 77 3.82 -1.29 4.80
CA ASP A 77 4.03 -1.56 6.21
C ASP A 77 3.21 -2.75 6.68
N PHE A 78 3.60 -3.30 7.82
CA PHE A 78 2.99 -4.47 8.43
C PHE A 78 2.51 -4.13 9.83
N GLY A 79 1.28 -4.49 10.18
CA GLY A 79 0.77 -4.43 11.54
C GLY A 79 0.31 -3.04 12.01
N TYR A 80 0.50 -1.98 11.22
CA TYR A 80 0.10 -0.61 11.60
C TYR A 80 -1.40 -0.41 11.57
N GLN A 81 -2.03 -0.89 10.50
CA GLN A 81 -3.46 -0.72 10.30
C GLN A 81 -4.26 -1.80 11.06
N ALA A 82 -3.80 -3.05 10.97
CA ALA A 82 -4.30 -4.17 11.74
C ALA A 82 -3.19 -5.22 11.94
N ALA A 83 -3.20 -5.89 13.09
CA ALA A 83 -2.23 -6.95 13.37
C ALA A 83 -2.26 -8.04 12.28
N GLY A 84 -1.09 -8.34 11.71
CA GLY A 84 -0.96 -9.37 10.69
C GLY A 84 -1.30 -8.95 9.26
N ILE A 85 -1.62 -7.68 9.01
CA ILE A 85 -1.89 -7.16 7.67
C ILE A 85 -0.67 -6.42 7.14
N ILE A 86 -0.38 -6.60 5.84
CA ILE A 86 0.52 -5.73 5.08
C ILE A 86 -0.35 -4.72 4.33
N GLU A 87 -0.13 -3.43 4.54
CA GLU A 87 -0.74 -2.36 3.77
C GLU A 87 0.30 -1.82 2.76
N PHE A 88 -0.06 -1.79 1.49
CA PHE A 88 0.75 -1.18 0.44
C PHE A 88 0.31 0.26 0.24
N ILE A 89 1.27 1.16 0.33
CA ILE A 89 1.03 2.59 0.21
C ILE A 89 0.77 2.93 -1.25
N THR A 90 -0.04 3.95 -1.48
CA THR A 90 -0.30 4.50 -2.81
C THR A 90 0.99 4.89 -3.54
N PRO A 91 1.19 4.56 -4.83
CA PRO A 91 2.36 4.99 -5.58
C PRO A 91 2.47 6.51 -5.74
N CYS A 92 1.36 7.16 -6.10
CA CYS A 92 1.30 8.56 -6.53
C CYS A 92 0.35 9.43 -5.72
N GLY A 93 -0.26 8.92 -4.65
CA GLY A 93 -1.03 9.75 -3.71
C GLY A 93 -0.16 10.77 -2.95
N GLY A 94 -0.76 11.52 -2.03
CA GLY A 94 -0.12 12.67 -1.36
C GLY A 94 1.22 12.36 -0.69
N ASP A 95 1.34 11.16 -0.10
CA ASP A 95 2.58 10.63 0.50
C ASP A 95 3.08 9.40 -0.26
N GLY A 96 2.85 9.39 -1.58
CA GLY A 96 3.19 8.27 -2.44
C GLY A 96 4.69 8.04 -2.56
N TRP A 97 5.06 6.80 -2.86
CA TRP A 97 6.46 6.38 -2.87
C TRP A 97 7.17 6.58 -4.21
N THR A 98 6.52 7.08 -5.26
CA THR A 98 7.19 7.38 -6.54
C THR A 98 6.73 8.68 -7.19
N GLU A 99 7.67 9.40 -7.79
CA GLU A 99 7.39 10.54 -8.65
C GLU A 99 7.06 10.14 -10.10
N ALA A 100 7.21 8.85 -10.45
CA ALA A 100 7.03 8.35 -11.80
C ALA A 100 5.54 8.15 -12.17
N CYS A 101 4.69 9.14 -11.88
CA CYS A 101 3.23 9.08 -12.03
C CYS A 101 2.71 9.20 -13.47
N GLY A 102 3.60 9.02 -14.46
CA GLY A 102 3.19 8.74 -15.84
C GLY A 102 2.89 7.25 -16.08
N TYR A 103 3.25 6.37 -15.13
CA TYR A 103 2.95 4.95 -15.19
C TYR A 103 1.74 4.63 -14.33
N ARG A 104 0.77 3.94 -14.95
CA ARG A 104 -0.54 3.73 -14.34
C ARG A 104 -0.66 2.55 -13.39
N TYR A 105 0.23 1.57 -13.50
CA TYR A 105 0.07 0.31 -12.82
C TYR A 105 1.38 -0.18 -12.22
N TYR A 106 1.27 -0.69 -10.99
CA TYR A 106 2.36 -1.17 -10.18
C TYR A 106 2.06 -2.56 -9.66
N GLY A 107 3.10 -3.38 -9.55
CA GLY A 107 3.01 -4.77 -9.12
C GLY A 107 3.68 -4.94 -7.77
N LEU A 108 3.03 -5.68 -6.90
CA LEU A 108 3.37 -5.90 -5.50
C LEU A 108 3.56 -7.40 -5.31
N CYS A 109 4.80 -7.86 -5.22
CA CYS A 109 5.10 -9.28 -5.11
C CYS A 109 5.73 -9.62 -3.77
N LEU A 110 5.24 -10.70 -3.21
CA LEU A 110 5.56 -11.23 -1.90
C LEU A 110 6.30 -12.57 -2.06
N GLY A 111 7.39 -12.74 -1.29
CA GLY A 111 8.09 -14.02 -1.18
C GLY A 111 9.25 -14.20 -2.15
N PRO A 112 9.84 -15.42 -2.20
CA PRO A 112 11.02 -15.67 -3.00
C PRO A 112 10.67 -15.72 -4.49
N ARG A 113 11.40 -14.92 -5.27
CA ARG A 113 11.38 -14.99 -6.74
C ARG A 113 12.27 -16.14 -7.20
N ASN A 114 11.71 -17.08 -7.95
CA ASN A 114 12.46 -18.19 -8.54
C ASN A 114 13.51 -17.63 -9.53
N ALA A 115 14.78 -17.96 -9.30
CA ALA A 115 15.88 -17.43 -10.11
C ALA A 115 15.88 -17.92 -11.57
N THR A 116 15.29 -19.08 -11.83
CA THR A 116 15.23 -19.69 -13.17
C THR A 116 14.00 -19.22 -13.94
N THR A 117 12.82 -19.25 -13.33
CA THR A 117 11.56 -18.90 -14.01
C THR A 117 11.24 -17.41 -13.90
N GLY A 118 11.75 -16.74 -12.88
CA GLY A 118 11.39 -15.36 -12.54
C GLY A 118 10.05 -15.22 -11.83
N ALA A 119 9.34 -16.32 -11.55
CA ALA A 119 8.02 -16.36 -10.94
C ALA A 119 8.06 -16.41 -9.40
N TYR A 120 6.97 -15.97 -8.76
CA TYR A 120 6.79 -16.01 -7.32
C TYR A 120 5.91 -17.20 -6.92
N ASP A 121 6.53 -18.37 -6.75
CA ASP A 121 5.80 -19.65 -6.62
C ASP A 121 5.77 -20.21 -5.19
N GLY A 122 6.60 -19.69 -4.28
CA GLY A 122 7.01 -20.43 -3.08
C GLY A 122 6.42 -20.01 -1.73
N TRP A 123 5.61 -18.94 -1.64
CA TRP A 123 5.13 -18.44 -0.33
C TRP A 123 3.62 -18.59 -0.13
N ARG A 124 2.83 -17.58 -0.50
CA ARG A 124 1.35 -17.60 -0.41
C ARG A 124 0.80 -17.18 -1.76
N GLN A 125 -0.28 -17.81 -2.21
CA GLN A 125 -0.87 -17.54 -3.52
C GLN A 125 -2.18 -16.75 -3.39
N PRO A 126 -2.42 -15.74 -4.26
CA PRO A 126 -1.49 -15.26 -5.28
C PRO A 126 -0.32 -14.49 -4.63
N ALA A 127 0.89 -14.74 -5.11
CA ALA A 127 2.10 -14.12 -4.56
C ALA A 127 2.32 -12.69 -5.08
N CYS A 128 1.56 -12.27 -6.09
CA CYS A 128 1.59 -10.92 -6.63
C CYS A 128 0.18 -10.36 -6.76
N PHE A 129 0.02 -9.12 -6.33
CA PHE A 129 -1.11 -8.27 -6.67
C PHE A 129 -0.61 -7.05 -7.42
N TYR A 130 -1.55 -6.32 -8.00
CA TYR A 130 -1.29 -5.15 -8.80
C TYR A 130 -2.28 -4.07 -8.41
N LEU A 131 -1.88 -2.82 -8.54
CA LEU A 131 -2.71 -1.67 -8.19
C LEU A 131 -2.52 -0.51 -9.16
N TYR A 132 -3.50 0.40 -9.20
CA TYR A 132 -3.43 1.63 -9.98
C TYR A 132 -2.55 2.67 -9.26
N GLU A 133 -2.06 3.67 -10.00
CA GLU A 133 -1.10 4.67 -9.50
C GLU A 133 -1.57 5.45 -8.25
N TYR A 134 -2.88 5.55 -8.03
CA TYR A 134 -3.45 6.24 -6.87
C TYR A 134 -4.10 5.32 -5.83
N ASP A 135 -4.13 4.01 -6.09
CA ASP A 135 -4.72 3.05 -5.16
C ASP A 135 -3.69 2.63 -4.10
N ASP A 136 -4.15 2.49 -2.87
CA ASP A 136 -3.52 1.66 -1.84
C ASP A 136 -4.30 0.35 -1.72
N CYS A 137 -3.67 -0.67 -1.11
CA CYS A 137 -4.42 -1.86 -0.75
C CYS A 137 -3.78 -2.67 0.37
N GLU A 138 -4.63 -3.37 1.12
CA GLU A 138 -4.24 -4.36 2.11
C GLU A 138 -4.07 -5.74 1.47
N TRP A 139 -3.02 -6.45 1.87
CA TRP A 139 -2.85 -7.83 1.48
C TRP A 139 -4.01 -8.69 2.03
N PRO A 140 -4.64 -9.56 1.21
CA PRO A 140 -5.92 -10.19 1.55
C PRO A 140 -5.85 -11.24 2.67
N THR A 141 -4.66 -11.65 3.09
CA THR A 141 -4.50 -12.71 4.09
C THR A 141 -3.70 -12.22 5.26
N TYR A 142 -4.18 -12.52 6.47
CA TYR A 142 -3.42 -12.35 7.69
C TYR A 142 -2.14 -13.19 7.67
N ILE A 143 -1.05 -12.57 8.09
CA ILE A 143 0.30 -13.13 8.19
C ILE A 143 0.71 -13.07 9.67
N ASN A 144 1.21 -14.17 10.21
CA ASN A 144 1.77 -14.15 11.55
C ASN A 144 3.00 -13.23 11.58
N HIS A 145 3.21 -12.45 12.64
CA HIS A 145 4.38 -11.57 12.75
C HIS A 145 5.72 -12.32 12.61
N SER A 146 5.76 -13.62 12.94
CA SER A 146 6.93 -14.48 12.73
C SER A 146 7.12 -14.93 11.27
N GLU A 147 6.08 -14.81 10.44
CA GLU A 147 6.04 -15.22 9.03
C GLU A 147 6.07 -14.02 8.07
N LYS A 148 6.12 -12.78 8.59
CA LYS A 148 6.15 -11.59 7.73
C LYS A 148 7.38 -11.62 6.82
N PRO A 149 7.22 -11.24 5.55
CA PRO A 149 8.27 -11.41 4.56
C PRO A 149 9.44 -10.50 4.87
N ASP A 150 10.65 -10.93 4.52
CA ASP A 150 11.85 -10.10 4.67
C ASP A 150 11.94 -8.99 3.63
N LYS A 151 11.16 -9.10 2.55
CA LYS A 151 11.10 -8.12 1.48
C LYS A 151 9.79 -8.15 0.71
N VAL A 152 9.45 -7.03 0.08
CA VAL A 152 8.42 -6.93 -0.97
C VAL A 152 9.07 -6.45 -2.25
N ASP A 153 8.74 -7.04 -3.39
CA ASP A 153 9.29 -6.63 -4.67
C ASP A 153 8.28 -5.75 -5.42
N ILE A 154 8.75 -4.59 -5.87
CA ILE A 154 7.93 -3.60 -6.58
C ILE A 154 8.24 -3.66 -8.06
N TRP A 155 7.18 -3.67 -8.85
CA TRP A 155 7.21 -3.73 -10.30
C TRP A 155 6.42 -2.57 -10.90
N ARG A 156 6.75 -2.21 -12.13
CA ARG A 156 6.05 -1.19 -12.90
C ARG A 156 5.68 -1.72 -14.26
N ALA A 157 4.45 -1.46 -14.68
CA ALA A 157 3.99 -1.85 -16.01
C ALA A 157 4.77 -1.13 -17.13
N PRO A 158 4.83 -1.70 -18.35
CA PRO A 158 5.31 -0.97 -19.52
C PRO A 158 4.40 0.24 -19.82
N TYR A 159 4.89 1.19 -20.63
CA TYR A 159 4.07 2.32 -21.08
C TYR A 159 3.96 2.33 -22.62
N PRO A 160 2.75 2.36 -23.21
CA PRO A 160 1.45 2.20 -22.54
C PRO A 160 1.20 0.73 -22.13
N TYR A 161 0.55 0.52 -20.98
CA TYR A 161 0.01 -0.79 -20.60
C TYR A 161 -1.51 -0.75 -20.68
N VAL A 162 -2.08 -1.77 -21.32
CA VAL A 162 -3.52 -2.00 -21.38
C VAL A 162 -3.77 -3.29 -20.60
N PRO A 163 -4.44 -3.24 -19.44
CA PRO A 163 -4.81 -4.44 -18.71
C PRO A 163 -5.66 -5.37 -19.59
N PRO A 164 -5.51 -6.69 -19.46
CA PRO A 164 -6.48 -7.61 -20.05
C PRO A 164 -7.88 -7.32 -19.49
N PRO A 165 -8.94 -7.57 -20.28
CA PRO A 165 -10.33 -7.38 -19.85
C PRO A 165 -10.70 -8.27 -18.66
#